data_AF-V5I7R3-F1
#
_entry.id   AF-V5I7R3-F1
#
_cell.length_a   1.000
_cell.length_b   1.000
_cell.length_c   1.000
_cell.angle_alpha   90.00
_cell.angle_beta   90.00
_cell.angle_gamma   90.00
#
_symmetry.space_group_name_H-M   'P 1'
#
loop_
_entity.id
_entity.type
_entity.pdbx_description
1 polymer ?
#
loop_
_entity_poly.entity_id
_entity_poly.type
_entity_poly.pdbx_seq_one_letter_code
_entity_poly.pdbx_strand_id
1 'polypeptide(L)'
;FTGDVKQMYRQILIHRCHWDYQRILWRFSPTDPIKDFWLKTVTYGVTSVPFLALRTLIQLANDEAKQFPHASKVLLSDIYVDNLVTGSDSLEVALHLQKELISLLANGDFWLRKWTSNNPLLLESIPYDRRYEHISFDDSNSFGLKVLGLKWIPLRAGFTKPC
;
A
#
# COMPACT_ATOMS: atom_id res chain seq x y z
N PHE A 1 -10.58 2.01 8.76
CA PHE A 1 -10.40 1.10 7.63
C PHE A 1 -8.93 0.92 7.33
N THR A 2 -8.56 -0.13 6.60
CA THR A 2 -7.18 -0.38 6.20
C THR A 2 -7.06 -0.60 4.70
N GLY A 3 -5.85 -0.42 4.18
CA GLY A 3 -5.47 -0.71 2.82
C GLY A 3 -3.96 -0.93 2.70
N ASP A 4 -3.54 -1.48 1.57
CA ASP A 4 -2.14 -1.75 1.23
C ASP A 4 -1.78 -1.02 -0.06
N VAL A 5 -0.64 -0.32 -0.11
CA VAL A 5 -0.17 0.36 -1.32
C VAL A 5 0.38 -0.68 -2.30
N LYS A 6 -0.35 -0.89 -3.40
CA LYS A 6 -0.05 -1.91 -4.40
C LYS A 6 1.34 -1.71 -4.99
N GLN A 7 2.24 -2.65 -4.68
CA GLN A 7 3.58 -2.70 -5.23
C GLN A 7 4.32 -1.36 -5.08
N MET A 8 4.20 -0.72 -3.91
CA MET A 8 4.70 0.62 -3.60
C MET A 8 6.05 0.96 -4.24
N TYR A 9 7.07 0.09 -4.07
CA TYR A 9 8.41 0.35 -4.58
C TYR A 9 8.49 0.42 -6.11
N ARG A 10 7.64 -0.34 -6.80
CA ARG A 10 7.60 -0.38 -8.28
C ARG A 10 6.97 0.86 -8.91
N GLN A 11 6.29 1.69 -8.12
CA GLN A 11 5.73 2.96 -8.62
C GLN A 11 6.76 4.10 -8.63
N ILE A 12 7.94 3.88 -8.05
CA ILE A 12 8.93 4.94 -7.83
C ILE A 12 10.11 4.72 -8.76
N LEU A 13 10.25 5.59 -9.74
CA LEU A 13 11.39 5.58 -10.66
C LEU A 13 12.66 6.07 -9.96
N ILE A 14 13.76 5.40 -10.27
CA ILE A 14 15.09 5.81 -9.88
C ILE A 14 15.64 6.74 -10.94
N HIS A 15 16.36 7.77 -10.49
CA HIS A 15 17.03 8.70 -11.37
C HIS A 15 17.98 7.98 -12.33
N ARG A 16 17.98 8.37 -13.60
CA ARG A 16 18.69 7.65 -14.68
C ARG A 16 20.18 7.47 -14.42
N CYS A 17 20.84 8.42 -13.77
CA CYS A 17 22.27 8.29 -13.43
C CYS A 17 22.57 7.15 -12.45
N HIS A 18 21.58 6.62 -11.74
CA HIS A 18 21.73 5.52 -10.79
C HIS A 18 21.31 4.16 -11.36
N TRP A 19 20.84 4.09 -12.61
CA TRP A 19 20.36 2.83 -13.20
C TRP A 19 21.46 1.77 -13.23
N ASP A 20 22.70 2.15 -13.55
CA ASP A 20 23.82 1.18 -13.65
C ASP A 20 24.13 0.48 -12.32
N TYR A 21 23.79 1.09 -11.17
CA TYR A 21 23.91 0.44 -9.85
C TYR A 21 22.86 -0.65 -9.61
N GLN A 22 21.83 -0.73 -10.46
CA GLN A 22 20.78 -1.75 -10.42
C GLN A 22 20.75 -2.62 -11.68
N ARG A 23 21.91 -2.71 -12.36
CA ARG A 23 22.06 -3.56 -13.53
C ARG A 23 22.16 -5.03 -13.11
N ILE A 24 21.41 -5.88 -13.81
CA ILE A 24 21.44 -7.32 -13.66
C ILE A 24 21.81 -7.98 -14.99
N LEU A 25 22.43 -9.15 -14.90
CA LEU A 25 22.68 -10.02 -16.06
C LEU A 25 21.64 -11.13 -16.06
N TRP A 26 20.96 -11.32 -17.19
CA TRP A 26 19.93 -12.34 -17.32
C TRP A 26 19.91 -13.00 -18.70
N ARG A 27 19.48 -14.26 -18.73
CA ARG A 27 19.18 -15.03 -19.94
C ARG A 27 17.97 -15.92 -19.65
N PHE A 28 17.09 -16.14 -20.62
CA PHE A 28 15.86 -16.91 -20.42
C PHE A 28 16.09 -18.42 -20.55
N SER A 29 16.99 -18.82 -21.46
CA SER A 29 17.50 -20.19 -21.60
C SER A 29 19.01 -20.25 -21.34
N PRO A 30 19.57 -21.38 -20.87
CA PRO A 30 21.02 -21.58 -20.79
C PRO A 30 21.77 -21.40 -22.12
N THR A 31 21.07 -21.55 -23.24
CA THR A 31 21.61 -21.38 -24.59
C THR A 31 21.59 -19.92 -25.07
N ASP A 32 20.80 -19.06 -24.43
CA ASP A 32 20.67 -17.67 -24.84
C ASP A 32 21.91 -16.86 -24.44
N PRO A 33 22.26 -15.83 -25.22
CA PRO A 33 23.28 -14.88 -24.81
C PRO A 33 22.83 -14.16 -23.52
N ILE A 34 23.79 -13.93 -22.62
CA ILE A 34 23.57 -13.10 -21.43
C ILE A 34 23.30 -11.67 -21.89
N LYS A 35 22.26 -11.05 -21.32
CA LYS A 35 21.87 -9.67 -21.59
C LYS A 35 21.89 -8.83 -20.32
N ASP A 36 22.23 -7.56 -20.46
CA ASP A 36 22.07 -6.55 -19.42
C ASP A 36 20.61 -6.09 -19.32
N PHE A 37 20.10 -6.00 -18.10
CA PHE A 37 18.82 -5.38 -17.78
C PHE A 37 19.01 -4.38 -16.64
N TRP A 38 18.25 -3.29 -16.67
CA TRP A 38 18.28 -2.26 -15.63
C TRP A 38 16.96 -2.23 -14.90
N LEU A 39 17.01 -2.41 -13.58
CA LEU A 39 15.85 -2.17 -12.73
C LEU A 39 15.69 -0.65 -12.57
N LYS A 40 14.61 -0.11 -13.14
CA LYS A 40 14.39 1.34 -13.22
C LYS A 40 13.66 1.91 -12.01
N THR A 41 13.13 1.06 -11.16
CA THR A 41 12.32 1.46 -10.00
C THR A 41 13.04 1.11 -8.71
N VAL A 42 12.61 1.68 -7.60
CA VAL A 42 13.05 1.23 -6.27
C VAL A 42 12.85 -0.31 -6.18
N THR A 43 13.95 -1.02 -5.93
CA THR A 43 14.00 -2.49 -5.98
C THR A 43 14.15 -3.12 -4.61
N TYR A 44 13.79 -4.38 -4.45
CA TYR A 44 13.94 -5.09 -3.19
C TYR A 44 15.43 -5.41 -2.90
N GLY A 45 15.78 -5.60 -1.63
CA GLY A 45 17.12 -6.03 -1.22
C GLY A 45 18.12 -4.91 -0.96
N VAL A 46 17.72 -3.64 -1.13
CA VAL A 46 18.52 -2.49 -0.68
C VAL A 46 17.95 -1.95 0.64
N THR A 47 18.79 -1.76 1.64
CA THR A 47 18.39 -1.38 3.01
C THR A 47 17.65 -0.03 3.09
N SER A 48 17.94 0.89 2.16
CA SER A 48 17.34 2.22 2.12
C SER A 48 15.97 2.29 1.42
N VAL A 49 15.52 1.20 0.80
CA VAL A 49 14.28 1.17 -0.01
C VAL A 49 13.02 1.54 0.77
N PRO A 50 12.77 1.01 1.98
CA PRO A 50 11.60 1.40 2.75
C PRO A 50 11.58 2.90 3.04
N PHE A 51 12.74 3.49 3.34
CA PHE A 51 12.88 4.92 3.57
C PHE A 51 12.59 5.73 2.29
N LEU A 52 13.21 5.37 1.16
CA LEU A 52 12.99 6.07 -0.12
C LEU A 52 11.52 6.05 -0.53
N ALA A 53 10.87 4.90 -0.36
CA ALA A 53 9.46 4.76 -0.69
C ALA A 53 8.56 5.58 0.22
N LEU A 54 8.77 5.51 1.53
CA LEU A 54 8.01 6.28 2.50
C LEU A 54 8.23 7.79 2.30
N ARG A 55 9.46 8.23 2.05
CA ARG A 55 9.77 9.64 1.77
C ARG A 55 9.09 10.16 0.50
N THR A 56 8.92 9.30 -0.51
CA THR A 56 8.19 9.66 -1.73
C THR A 56 6.70 9.88 -1.44
N LEU A 57 6.06 9.00 -0.65
CA LEU A 57 4.68 9.21 -0.22
C LEU A 57 4.50 10.43 0.68
N ILE A 58 5.43 10.69 1.59
CA ILE A 58 5.43 11.91 2.42
C ILE A 58 5.54 13.15 1.54
N GLN A 59 6.39 13.14 0.52
CA GLN A 59 6.53 14.27 -0.39
C GLN A 59 5.23 14.49 -1.18
N LEU A 60 4.64 13.43 -1.74
CA LEU A 60 3.34 13.49 -2.41
C LEU A 60 2.26 14.08 -1.49
N ALA A 61 2.18 13.63 -0.24
CA ALA A 61 1.24 14.19 0.74
C ALA A 61 1.45 15.69 1.00
N ASN A 62 2.71 16.15 1.03
CA ASN A 62 2.99 17.58 1.20
C ASN A 62 2.63 18.40 -0.05
N ASP A 63 2.93 17.89 -1.24
CA ASP A 63 2.65 18.57 -2.50
C ASP A 63 1.14 18.72 -2.72
N GLU A 64 0.38 17.69 -2.35
CA GLU A 64 -1.06 17.59 -2.54
C GLU A 64 -1.88 18.12 -1.34
N ALA A 65 -1.22 18.60 -0.27
CA ALA A 65 -1.84 19.00 0.99
C ALA A 65 -2.92 20.09 0.85
N LYS A 66 -2.77 20.96 -0.14
CA LYS A 66 -3.76 22.02 -0.41
C LYS A 66 -5.05 21.48 -1.00
N GLN A 67 -4.96 20.45 -1.84
CA GLN A 67 -6.11 19.87 -2.52
C GLN A 67 -6.80 18.79 -1.68
N PHE A 68 -6.01 18.01 -0.93
CA PHE A 68 -6.50 16.86 -0.15
C PHE A 68 -5.98 16.90 1.29
N PRO A 69 -6.42 17.86 2.11
CA PRO A 69 -5.84 18.10 3.44
C PRO A 69 -6.05 16.93 4.42
N HIS A 70 -7.17 16.21 4.36
CA HIS A 70 -7.44 15.10 5.28
C HIS A 70 -6.61 13.87 4.90
N ALA A 71 -6.61 13.50 3.62
CA ALA A 71 -5.78 12.41 3.12
C ALA A 71 -4.28 12.66 3.34
N SER A 72 -3.83 13.90 3.14
CA SER A 72 -2.41 14.27 3.36
C SER A 72 -2.01 14.09 4.82
N LYS A 73 -2.85 14.54 5.76
CA LYS A 73 -2.63 14.32 7.19
C LYS A 73 -2.52 12.83 7.52
N VAL A 74 -3.43 12.02 6.99
CA VAL A 74 -3.45 10.57 7.19
C VAL A 74 -2.22 9.88 6.58
N LEU A 75 -1.76 10.29 5.39
CA LEU A 75 -0.52 9.74 4.82
C LEU A 75 0.74 10.12 5.62
N LEU A 76 0.70 11.22 6.37
CA LEU A 76 1.81 11.63 7.23
C LEU A 76 1.81 10.93 8.60
N SER A 77 0.67 10.44 9.09
CA SER A 77 0.54 9.86 10.45
C SER A 77 0.19 8.37 10.51
N ASP A 78 -0.54 7.85 9.52
CA ASP A 78 -1.26 6.57 9.63
C ASP A 78 -0.71 5.49 8.66
N ILE A 79 0.40 5.78 7.98
CA ILE A 79 1.05 4.84 7.08
C ILE A 79 2.27 4.18 7.74
N TYR A 80 2.34 2.87 7.64
CA TYR A 80 3.49 2.08 8.04
C TYR A 80 3.99 1.25 6.86
N VAL A 81 5.10 1.71 6.27
CA VAL A 81 5.65 1.15 5.01
C VAL A 81 4.58 1.18 3.91
N ASP A 82 4.00 0.03 3.56
CA ASP A 82 2.96 -0.16 2.56
C ASP A 82 1.53 -0.22 3.16
N ASN A 83 1.40 -0.36 4.48
CA ASN A 83 0.11 -0.51 5.14
C ASN A 83 -0.45 0.84 5.60
N LEU A 84 -1.66 1.16 5.17
CA LEU A 84 -2.46 2.27 5.67
C LEU A 84 -3.47 1.74 6.69
N VAL A 85 -3.45 2.27 7.91
CA VAL A 85 -4.39 1.91 8.98
C VAL A 85 -4.95 3.17 9.61
N THR A 86 -6.18 3.54 9.26
CA THR A 86 -6.79 4.79 9.69
C THR A 86 -8.24 4.58 10.17
N GLY A 87 -8.87 5.62 10.70
CA GLY A 87 -10.22 5.57 11.26
C GLY A 87 -10.89 6.94 11.27
N SER A 88 -12.19 6.94 11.55
CA SER A 88 -12.98 8.15 11.75
C SER A 88 -14.18 7.85 12.64
N ASP A 89 -14.69 8.89 13.31
CA ASP A 89 -15.81 8.80 14.24
C ASP A 89 -17.18 8.71 13.54
N SER A 90 -17.24 9.02 12.24
CA SER A 90 -18.47 8.90 11.44
C SER A 90 -18.23 8.25 10.08
N LEU A 91 -19.26 7.59 9.56
CA LEU A 91 -19.21 6.97 8.24
C LEU A 91 -19.03 8.02 7.13
N GLU A 92 -19.67 9.17 7.26
CA GLU A 92 -19.60 10.26 6.26
C GLU A 92 -18.18 10.80 6.13
N VAL A 93 -17.52 11.09 7.27
CA VAL A 93 -16.13 11.54 7.28
C VAL A 93 -15.20 10.45 6.76
N ALA A 94 -15.44 9.18 7.11
CA ALA A 94 -14.65 8.06 6.60
C ALA A 94 -14.77 7.88 5.07
N LEU A 95 -15.98 8.05 4.51
CA LEU A 95 -16.22 8.00 3.07
C LEU A 95 -15.57 9.18 2.34
N HIS A 96 -15.61 10.36 2.93
CA HIS A 96 -14.91 11.53 2.38
C HIS A 96 -13.39 11.32 2.36
N LEU A 97 -12.83 10.88 3.49
CA LEU A 97 -11.41 10.56 3.60
C LEU A 97 -10.98 9.47 2.61
N GLN A 98 -11.78 8.42 2.43
CA GLN A 98 -11.50 7.39 1.42
C GLN A 98 -11.37 7.99 0.01
N LYS A 99 -12.30 8.87 -0.38
CA LYS A 99 -12.29 9.51 -1.70
C LYS A 99 -11.08 10.42 -1.88
N GLU A 100 -10.75 11.22 -0.87
CA GLU A 100 -9.53 12.04 -0.90
C GLU A 100 -8.28 11.16 -1.03
N LEU A 101 -8.16 10.07 -0.26
CA LEU A 101 -7.01 9.16 -0.32
C LEU A 101 -6.82 8.53 -1.69
N ILE A 102 -7.92 8.06 -2.31
CA ILE A 102 -7.88 7.47 -3.66
C ILE A 102 -7.41 8.52 -4.67
N SER A 103 -7.91 9.76 -4.56
CA SER A 103 -7.58 10.84 -5.49
C SER A 103 -6.14 11.33 -5.33
N LEU A 104 -5.70 11.57 -4.08
CA LEU A 104 -4.34 11.97 -3.75
C LEU A 104 -3.33 10.93 -4.25
N LEU A 105 -3.54 9.65 -3.92
CA LEU A 105 -2.59 8.60 -4.33
C LEU A 105 -2.55 8.42 -5.85
N ALA A 106 -3.67 8.61 -6.55
CA ALA A 106 -3.70 8.58 -8.01
C ALA A 106 -2.83 9.67 -8.65
N ASN A 107 -2.68 10.84 -8.04
CA ASN A 107 -1.77 11.89 -8.53
C ASN A 107 -0.29 11.46 -8.50
N GLY A 108 0.07 10.48 -7.67
CA GLY A 108 1.41 9.88 -7.61
C GLY A 108 1.51 8.48 -8.23
N ASP A 109 0.53 8.05 -9.03
CA ASP A 109 0.44 6.68 -9.58
C ASP A 109 0.44 5.55 -8.52
N PHE A 110 0.04 5.88 -7.29
CA PHE A 110 -0.14 4.92 -6.22
C PHE A 110 -1.60 4.44 -6.14
N TRP A 111 -1.77 3.18 -5.75
CA TRP A 111 -3.09 2.55 -5.65
C TRP A 111 -3.20 1.75 -4.37
N LEU A 112 -4.28 1.97 -3.62
CA LEU A 112 -4.62 1.11 -2.48
C LEU A 112 -5.36 -0.14 -2.95
N ARG A 113 -4.96 -1.29 -2.42
CA ARG A 113 -5.62 -2.59 -2.53
C ARG A 113 -5.89 -3.17 -1.14
N LYS A 114 -6.48 -4.36 -1.08
CA LYS A 114 -6.77 -5.05 0.18
C LYS A 114 -7.60 -4.18 1.14
N TRP A 115 -8.55 -3.42 0.59
CA TRP A 115 -9.41 -2.54 1.38
C TRP A 115 -10.25 -3.34 2.36
N THR A 116 -10.23 -2.94 3.63
CA THR A 116 -11.04 -3.56 4.69
C THR A 116 -11.58 -2.54 5.69
N SER A 117 -12.75 -2.82 6.25
CA SER A 117 -13.46 -1.89 7.13
C SER A 117 -14.31 -2.66 8.14
N ASN A 118 -14.51 -2.07 9.32
CA ASN A 118 -15.51 -2.52 10.30
C ASN A 118 -16.94 -2.14 9.89
N ASN A 119 -17.10 -1.20 8.95
CA ASN A 119 -18.37 -0.82 8.37
C ASN A 119 -18.40 -1.18 6.86
N PRO A 120 -19.25 -2.13 6.43
CA PRO A 120 -19.35 -2.56 5.03
C PRO A 120 -19.74 -1.46 4.04
N LEU A 121 -20.51 -0.46 4.48
CA LEU A 121 -20.95 0.66 3.63
C LEU A 121 -19.75 1.45 3.09
N LEU A 122 -18.64 1.48 3.83
CA LEU A 122 -17.40 2.10 3.37
C LEU A 122 -16.77 1.37 2.17
N LEU A 123 -17.06 0.07 1.98
CA LEU A 123 -16.47 -0.73 0.91
C LEU A 123 -17.33 -0.75 -0.35
N GLU A 124 -18.57 -0.29 -0.32
CA GLU A 124 -19.52 -0.39 -1.46
C GLU A 124 -18.98 0.28 -2.73
N SER A 125 -18.32 1.43 -2.60
CA SER A 125 -17.68 2.19 -3.68
C SER A 125 -16.40 1.53 -4.21
N ILE A 126 -15.81 0.58 -3.48
CA ILE A 126 -14.53 -0.04 -3.83
C ILE A 126 -14.78 -1.27 -4.71
N PRO A 127 -14.14 -1.42 -5.88
CA PRO A 127 -14.22 -2.63 -6.70
C PRO A 127 -13.81 -3.90 -5.94
N TYR A 128 -14.46 -5.03 -6.22
CA TYR A 128 -14.25 -6.29 -5.48
C TYR A 128 -12.79 -6.77 -5.54
N ASP A 129 -12.14 -6.64 -6.68
CA ASP A 129 -10.72 -6.98 -6.93
C ASP A 129 -9.73 -6.15 -6.09
N ARG A 130 -10.19 -5.02 -5.53
CA ARG A 130 -9.40 -4.16 -4.64
C ARG A 130 -9.70 -4.38 -3.17
N ARG A 131 -10.78 -5.10 -2.83
CA ARG A 131 -11.10 -5.47 -1.45
C ARG A 131 -10.18 -6.61 -1.00
N TYR A 132 -10.06 -6.83 0.30
CA TYR A 132 -9.34 -8.00 0.80
C TYR A 132 -10.19 -9.26 0.57
N GLU A 133 -9.70 -10.16 -0.27
CA GLU A 133 -10.27 -11.50 -0.40
C GLU A 133 -9.83 -12.35 0.79
N HIS A 134 -10.79 -12.96 1.48
CA HIS A 134 -10.55 -13.87 2.60
C HIS A 134 -9.89 -15.14 2.07
N ILE A 135 -8.55 -15.18 1.98
CA ILE A 135 -7.84 -16.43 1.75
C ILE A 135 -7.64 -17.09 3.13
N SER A 136 -8.56 -18.00 3.45
CA SER A 136 -8.46 -18.88 4.61
C SER A 136 -7.26 -19.82 4.45
N PHE A 137 -6.20 -19.60 5.21
CA PHE A 137 -5.08 -20.55 5.33
C PHE A 137 -5.16 -21.40 6.61
N ASP A 138 -6.19 -21.22 7.44
CA ASP A 138 -6.39 -21.99 8.66
C ASP A 138 -7.87 -22.36 8.85
N ASP A 139 -8.12 -23.66 8.95
CA ASP A 139 -9.37 -24.26 9.39
C ASP A 139 -9.67 -23.86 10.83
N SER A 140 -10.35 -22.72 11.01
CA SER A 140 -11.25 -22.45 12.15
C SER A 140 -11.88 -21.07 12.03
N ASN A 141 -13.01 -21.00 11.31
CA ASN A 141 -14.15 -20.10 11.55
C ASN A 141 -13.90 -18.64 11.99
N SER A 142 -12.78 -18.02 11.60
CA SER A 142 -12.36 -16.74 12.17
C SER A 142 -12.09 -15.72 11.07
N PHE A 143 -13.03 -14.76 10.98
CA PHE A 143 -13.04 -13.58 10.10
C PHE A 143 -11.94 -12.55 10.45
N GLY A 144 -10.69 -13.00 10.68
CA GLY A 144 -9.58 -12.16 11.10
C GLY A 144 -8.56 -11.93 9.99
N LEU A 145 -8.20 -10.67 9.77
CA LEU A 145 -7.19 -10.20 8.82
C LEU A 145 -5.84 -10.06 9.50
N LYS A 146 -4.74 -10.45 8.84
CA LYS A 146 -3.41 -10.19 9.38
C LYS A 146 -2.96 -8.78 9.02
N VAL A 147 -2.88 -7.90 10.01
CA VAL A 147 -2.43 -6.50 9.89
C VAL A 147 -1.22 -6.34 10.81
N LEU A 148 -0.05 -5.99 10.26
CA LEU A 148 1.20 -5.79 11.02
C LEU A 148 1.59 -6.98 11.93
N GLY A 149 1.29 -8.20 11.51
CA GLY A 149 1.55 -9.41 12.29
C GLY A 149 0.51 -9.73 13.37
N LEU A 150 -0.49 -8.87 13.56
CA LEU A 150 -1.63 -9.07 14.46
C LEU A 150 -2.87 -9.52 13.68
N LYS A 151 -3.77 -10.25 14.34
CA LYS A 151 -5.07 -10.62 13.76
C LYS A 151 -6.10 -9.56 14.12
N TRP A 152 -6.58 -8.82 13.13
CA TRP A 152 -7.64 -7.82 13.27
C TRP A 152 -8.97 -8.39 12.83
N ILE A 153 -10.01 -8.28 13.65
CA ILE A 153 -11.38 -8.74 13.33
C ILE A 153 -12.22 -7.49 13.05
N PRO A 154 -12.53 -7.17 11.78
CA PRO A 154 -13.20 -5.92 11.42
C PRO A 154 -14.53 -5.72 12.14
N LEU A 155 -15.40 -6.74 12.11
CA LEU A 155 -16.74 -6.69 12.71
C LEU A 155 -16.74 -6.50 14.23
N ARG A 156 -15.62 -6.78 14.91
CA ARG A 156 -15.48 -6.63 16.36
C ARG A 156 -14.60 -5.45 16.76
N ALA A 157 -14.05 -4.71 15.78
CA ALA A 157 -13.07 -3.65 16.00
C ALA A 157 -11.92 -4.04 16.95
N GLY A 158 -11.52 -5.32 16.95
CA GLY A 158 -10.57 -5.87 17.93
C GLY A 158 -9.33 -6.47 17.28
N PHE A 159 -8.18 -6.37 17.97
CA PHE A 159 -6.94 -7.05 17.62
C PHE A 159 -6.67 -8.21 18.59
N THR A 160 -6.26 -9.36 18.08
CA THR A 160 -5.84 -10.52 18.86
C THR A 160 -4.43 -10.95 18.45
N LYS A 161 -3.62 -11.42 19.41
CA LYS A 161 -2.34 -12.06 19.10
C LYS A 161 -2.61 -13.38 18.35
N PRO A 162 -1.85 -13.71 17.30
CA PRO A 162 -1.86 -15.08 16.77
C PRO A 162 -1.34 -16.01 17.88
N CYS A 163 -2.05 -17.11 18.13
CA CYS A 163 -1.57 -18.20 18.98
C CYS A 163 -0.31 -18.83 18.38
#